data_AF-A0A2G4YM31-F1
#
_entry.id   AF-A0A2G4YM31-F1
#
_cell.length_a   1.000
_cell.length_b   1.000
_cell.length_c   1.000
_cell.angle_alpha   90.00
_cell.angle_beta   90.00
_cell.angle_gamma   90.00
#
_symmetry.space_group_name_H-M   'P 1'
#
loop_
_entity.id
_entity.type
_entity.pdbx_description
1 polymer ?
#
loop_
_entity_poly.entity_id
_entity_poly.type
_entity_poly.pdbx_seq_one_letter_code
_entity_poly.pdbx_strand_id
1 'polypeptide(L)'
;MRLNSVSLEERIDSVRDKLGDKIAVSDVSMVVGEVMGSLEGDFDLQEVHFQDELRELLAYIEQAKADLTQIQPKHLSETKIPEASNQLDQVVIATEEAATKIMDSAEEISELSSTVEGELAERLETISTNIFEASSFQDITGQRVTKVVNTLKYLEDKLSTLAHAIGDTDSHIRMGESAETEVSPDSEDNLLHGPQCQVTGNDQDDIDALLASFD
;
A
#
# COMPACT_ATOMS: atom_id res chain seq x y z
N MET A 1 21.20 33.36 -24.75
CA MET A 1 20.94 34.45 -25.73
C MET A 1 20.36 35.60 -24.93
N ARG A 2 21.03 36.76 -24.86
CA ARG A 2 20.64 37.87 -23.96
C ARG A 2 19.35 38.50 -24.48
N LEU A 3 18.26 38.35 -23.72
CA LEU A 3 16.93 38.90 -24.04
C LEU A 3 16.95 40.42 -23.83
N ASN A 4 16.57 41.14 -24.87
CA ASN A 4 16.58 42.60 -24.93
C ASN A 4 15.35 43.15 -24.20
N SER A 5 15.32 43.05 -22.87
CA SER A 5 14.29 43.69 -22.03
C SER A 5 14.63 45.18 -21.88
N VAL A 6 14.34 45.96 -22.91
CA VAL A 6 14.49 47.42 -22.84
C VAL A 6 13.49 47.93 -21.80
N SER A 7 13.98 48.60 -20.75
CA SER A 7 13.13 49.06 -19.64
C SER A 7 12.14 50.14 -20.12
N LEU A 8 11.06 50.34 -19.36
CA LEU A 8 10.10 51.41 -19.64
C LEU A 8 10.81 52.80 -19.69
N GLU A 9 11.83 53.00 -18.87
CA GLU A 9 12.64 54.21 -18.82
C GLU A 9 13.47 54.41 -20.09
N GLU A 10 14.13 53.35 -20.58
CA GLU A 10 14.91 53.40 -21.83
C GLU A 10 14.01 53.66 -23.07
N ARG A 11 12.75 53.21 -23.02
CA ARG A 11 11.77 53.44 -24.09
C ARG A 11 11.16 54.84 -24.03
N ILE A 12 10.82 55.33 -22.84
CA ILE A 12 10.40 56.74 -22.65
C ILE A 12 11.51 57.67 -23.12
N ASP A 13 12.77 57.33 -22.84
CA ASP A 13 13.94 58.04 -23.33
C ASP A 13 14.08 57.95 -24.86
N SER A 14 13.83 56.78 -25.48
CA SER A 14 13.80 56.66 -26.94
C SER A 14 12.67 57.45 -27.61
N VAL A 15 11.51 57.54 -26.98
CA VAL A 15 10.38 58.36 -27.47
C VAL A 15 10.71 59.84 -27.32
N ARG A 16 11.33 60.24 -26.21
CA ARG A 16 11.85 61.60 -25.97
C ARG A 16 12.90 61.98 -27.00
N ASP A 17 13.81 61.08 -27.37
CA ASP A 17 14.83 61.33 -28.38
C ASP A 17 14.25 61.52 -29.79
N LYS A 18 13.11 60.87 -30.10
CA LYS A 18 12.44 60.98 -31.40
C LYS A 18 11.51 62.18 -31.51
N LEU A 19 10.79 62.51 -30.44
CA LEU A 19 9.74 63.54 -30.43
C LEU A 19 10.16 64.84 -29.74
N GLY A 20 11.30 64.85 -29.06
CA GLY A 20 11.80 65.98 -28.28
C GLY A 20 11.04 66.20 -26.96
N ASP A 21 11.37 67.30 -26.27
CA ASP A 21 10.84 67.64 -24.94
C ASP A 21 9.39 68.18 -24.95
N LYS A 22 8.81 68.43 -26.13
CA LYS A 22 7.47 69.00 -26.28
C LYS A 22 6.69 68.26 -27.36
N ILE A 23 5.55 67.71 -26.97
CA ILE A 23 4.69 66.90 -27.83
C ILE A 23 3.35 67.61 -28.01
N ALA A 24 2.80 67.62 -29.22
CA ALA A 24 1.46 68.16 -29.45
C ALA A 24 0.41 67.24 -28.83
N VAL A 25 -0.70 67.82 -28.34
CA VAL A 25 -1.78 67.04 -27.71
C VAL A 25 -2.39 66.01 -28.67
N SER A 26 -2.31 66.26 -29.98
CA SER A 26 -2.71 65.31 -31.03
C SER A 26 -1.90 64.01 -31.05
N ASP A 27 -0.66 64.06 -30.56
CA ASP A 27 0.33 62.99 -30.70
C ASP A 27 0.45 62.17 -29.41
N VAL A 28 -0.23 62.60 -28.33
CA VAL A 28 -0.26 61.91 -27.04
C VAL A 28 -0.82 60.49 -27.16
N SER A 29 -1.81 60.28 -28.04
CA SER A 29 -2.38 58.95 -28.29
C SER A 29 -1.38 57.97 -28.90
N MET A 30 -0.45 58.47 -29.73
CA MET A 30 0.61 57.67 -30.33
C MET A 30 1.62 57.21 -29.26
N VAL A 31 2.03 58.12 -28.39
CA VAL A 31 2.96 57.81 -27.29
C VAL A 31 2.34 56.84 -26.29
N VAL A 32 1.07 57.04 -25.92
CA VAL A 32 0.34 56.12 -25.03
C VAL A 32 0.17 54.75 -25.69
N GLY A 33 -0.11 54.69 -26.99
CA GLY A 33 -0.21 53.43 -27.74
C GLY A 33 1.10 52.64 -27.79
N GLU A 34 2.24 53.30 -28.00
CA GLU A 34 3.56 52.64 -27.98
C GLU A 34 3.93 52.12 -26.59
N VAL A 35 3.62 52.88 -25.53
CA VAL A 35 3.87 52.45 -24.15
C VAL A 35 2.94 51.28 -23.75
N MET A 36 1.65 51.37 -24.07
CA MET A 36 0.66 50.33 -23.73
C MET A 36 0.89 49.03 -24.50
N GLY A 37 1.18 49.08 -25.80
CA GLY A 37 1.47 47.89 -26.59
C GLY A 37 2.73 47.15 -26.12
N SER A 38 3.63 47.84 -25.41
CA SER A 38 4.83 47.24 -24.81
C SER A 38 4.58 46.58 -23.45
N LEU A 39 3.60 47.08 -22.68
CA LEU A 39 3.15 46.49 -21.42
C LEU A 39 2.33 45.23 -21.69
N GLU A 40 1.41 45.26 -22.66
CA GLU A 40 0.65 44.07 -23.08
C GLU A 40 1.57 42.90 -23.45
N GLY A 41 2.69 43.15 -24.15
CA GLY A 41 3.64 42.10 -24.51
C GLY A 41 4.49 41.52 -23.37
N ASP A 42 4.72 42.26 -22.28
CA ASP A 42 5.50 41.78 -21.12
C ASP A 42 4.62 40.96 -20.15
N PHE A 43 3.34 41.35 -20.00
CA PHE A 43 2.35 40.56 -19.28
C PHE A 43 2.08 39.21 -19.97
N ASP A 44 1.99 39.21 -21.30
CA ASP A 44 1.73 38.00 -22.10
C ASP A 44 2.87 36.96 -21.93
N LEU A 45 4.12 37.39 -21.83
CA LEU A 45 5.27 36.48 -21.65
C LEU A 45 5.34 35.86 -20.25
N GLN A 46 5.03 36.62 -19.19
CA GLN A 46 4.95 36.07 -17.83
C GLN A 46 3.77 35.11 -17.67
N GLU A 47 2.63 35.42 -18.29
CA GLU A 47 1.46 34.57 -18.28
C GLU A 47 1.70 33.25 -19.04
N VAL A 48 2.40 33.30 -20.19
CA VAL A 48 2.83 32.10 -20.92
C VAL A 48 3.79 31.24 -20.09
N HIS A 49 4.77 31.84 -19.41
CA HIS A 49 5.70 31.09 -18.55
C HIS A 49 4.99 30.39 -17.38
N PHE A 50 4.06 31.09 -16.72
CA PHE A 50 3.27 30.51 -15.63
C PHE A 50 2.36 29.37 -16.12
N GLN A 51 1.76 29.51 -17.32
CA GLN A 51 0.98 28.44 -17.93
C GLN A 51 1.84 27.20 -18.25
N ASP A 52 3.07 27.40 -18.71
CA ASP A 52 4.01 26.29 -18.98
C ASP A 52 4.45 25.58 -17.69
N GLU A 53 4.78 26.32 -16.62
CA GLU A 53 5.07 25.74 -15.29
C GLU A 53 3.87 24.95 -14.74
N LEU A 54 2.65 25.49 -14.89
CA LEU A 54 1.43 24.82 -14.42
C LEU A 54 1.12 23.56 -15.23
N ARG A 55 1.40 23.55 -16.55
CA ARG A 55 1.31 22.36 -17.40
C ARG A 55 2.33 21.30 -17.00
N GLU A 56 3.56 21.69 -16.72
CA GLU A 56 4.59 20.76 -16.26
C GLU A 56 4.19 20.13 -14.92
N LEU A 57 3.72 20.94 -13.96
CA LEU A 57 3.21 20.43 -12.68
C LEU A 57 2.02 19.48 -12.86
N LEU A 58 1.08 19.81 -13.75
CA LEU A 58 -0.06 18.95 -14.06
C LEU A 58 0.40 17.61 -14.65
N ALA A 59 1.36 17.63 -15.58
CA ALA A 59 1.92 16.41 -16.17
C ALA A 59 2.62 15.54 -15.11
N TYR A 60 3.34 16.14 -14.16
CA TYR A 60 3.92 15.41 -13.02
C TYR A 60 2.84 14.77 -12.14
N ILE A 61 1.74 15.49 -11.85
CA ILE A 61 0.63 14.96 -11.06
C ILE A 61 -0.06 13.80 -11.80
N GLU A 62 -0.28 13.92 -13.10
CA GLU A 62 -0.87 12.85 -13.93
C GLU A 62 0.03 11.61 -13.98
N GLN A 63 1.34 11.80 -14.13
CA GLN A 63 2.29 10.69 -14.07
C GLN A 63 2.30 10.03 -12.69
N ALA A 64 2.38 10.80 -11.61
CA ALA A 64 2.32 10.27 -10.26
C ALA A 64 1.01 9.52 -9.99
N LYS A 65 -0.12 10.02 -10.52
CA LYS A 65 -1.41 9.34 -10.45
C LYS A 65 -1.37 7.99 -11.16
N ALA A 66 -0.78 7.93 -12.35
CA ALA A 66 -0.63 6.69 -13.13
C ALA A 66 0.31 5.68 -12.43
N ASP A 67 1.38 6.15 -11.81
CA ASP A 67 2.29 5.29 -11.05
C ASP A 67 1.59 4.70 -9.82
N LEU A 68 0.75 5.50 -9.14
CA LEU A 68 0.00 5.04 -7.98
C LEU A 68 -1.13 4.06 -8.34
N THR A 69 -1.77 4.19 -9.51
CA THR A 69 -2.76 3.19 -9.98
C THR A 69 -2.12 1.87 -10.39
N GLN A 70 -0.85 1.85 -10.81
CA GLN A 70 -0.12 0.59 -11.07
C GLN A 70 0.06 -0.27 -9.81
N ILE A 71 0.11 0.35 -8.63
CA ILE A 71 0.15 -0.38 -7.34
C ILE A 71 -1.17 -1.12 -7.07
N GLN A 72 -2.25 -0.76 -7.79
CA GLN A 72 -3.61 -1.27 -7.60
C GLN A 72 -4.07 -1.19 -6.14
N PRO A 73 -4.10 0.02 -5.52
CA PRO A 73 -4.37 0.17 -4.09
C PRO A 73 -5.70 -0.45 -3.67
N LYS A 74 -6.74 -0.32 -4.51
CA LYS A 74 -8.06 -0.93 -4.28
C LYS A 74 -8.00 -2.46 -4.21
N HIS A 75 -7.34 -3.10 -5.19
CA HIS A 75 -7.20 -4.55 -5.22
C HIS A 75 -6.44 -5.07 -4.00
N LEU A 76 -5.35 -4.39 -3.61
CA LEU A 76 -4.59 -4.74 -2.41
C LEU A 76 -5.45 -4.62 -1.13
N SER A 77 -6.22 -3.53 -0.98
CA SER A 77 -7.09 -3.35 0.19
C SER A 77 -8.27 -4.32 0.24
N GLU A 78 -8.84 -4.71 -0.90
CA GLU A 78 -10.04 -5.56 -0.93
C GLU A 78 -9.73 -7.06 -0.92
N THR A 79 -8.54 -7.48 -1.36
CA THR A 79 -8.23 -8.91 -1.54
C THR A 79 -6.97 -9.33 -0.79
N LYS A 80 -5.79 -8.87 -1.22
CA LYS A 80 -4.50 -9.42 -0.77
C LYS A 80 -4.19 -9.15 0.69
N ILE A 81 -4.47 -7.94 1.18
CA ILE A 81 -4.19 -7.59 2.58
C ILE A 81 -5.18 -8.29 3.53
N PRO A 82 -6.50 -8.31 3.28
CA PRO A 82 -7.42 -9.13 4.06
C PRO A 82 -7.09 -10.63 4.04
N GLU A 83 -6.72 -11.19 2.87
CA GLU A 83 -6.34 -12.60 2.72
C GLU A 83 -5.11 -12.94 3.59
N ALA A 84 -4.05 -12.14 3.50
CA ALA A 84 -2.85 -12.32 4.31
C ALA A 84 -3.12 -12.15 5.82
N SER A 85 -3.98 -11.18 6.20
CA SER A 85 -4.40 -10.99 7.58
C SER A 85 -5.12 -12.23 8.12
N ASN A 86 -6.07 -12.77 7.34
CA ASN A 86 -6.83 -13.96 7.74
C ASN A 86 -5.94 -15.20 7.84
N GLN A 87 -5.01 -15.39 6.91
CA GLN A 87 -4.04 -16.50 6.96
C GLN A 87 -3.18 -16.41 8.23
N LEU A 88 -2.69 -15.21 8.58
CA LEU A 88 -1.93 -15.01 9.81
C LEU A 88 -2.77 -15.25 11.07
N ASP A 89 -4.03 -14.82 11.10
CA ASP A 89 -4.95 -15.11 12.19
C ASP A 89 -5.13 -16.64 12.37
N GLN A 90 -5.26 -17.40 11.27
CA GLN A 90 -5.33 -18.86 11.34
C GLN A 90 -4.04 -19.51 11.84
N VAL A 91 -2.88 -18.97 11.46
CA VAL A 91 -1.59 -19.43 12.01
C VAL A 91 -1.56 -19.22 13.52
N VAL A 92 -2.02 -18.08 14.03
CA VAL A 92 -2.08 -17.84 15.49
C VAL A 92 -2.95 -18.90 16.15
N ILE A 93 -4.18 -19.09 15.69
CA ILE A 93 -5.13 -20.07 16.26
C ILE A 93 -4.51 -21.48 16.27
N ALA A 94 -4.00 -21.94 15.12
CA ALA A 94 -3.41 -23.28 15.02
C ALA A 94 -2.19 -23.45 15.94
N THR A 95 -1.38 -22.40 16.11
CA THR A 95 -0.25 -22.45 17.05
C THR A 95 -0.68 -22.46 18.51
N GLU A 96 -1.73 -21.70 18.88
CA GLU A 96 -2.32 -21.72 20.23
C GLU A 96 -2.90 -23.09 20.57
N GLU A 97 -3.62 -23.71 19.65
CA GLU A 97 -4.14 -25.07 19.81
C GLU A 97 -3.03 -26.11 19.96
N ALA A 98 -2.00 -26.04 19.10
CA ALA A 98 -0.87 -26.96 19.16
C ALA A 98 -0.12 -26.86 20.50
N ALA A 99 0.04 -25.65 21.04
CA ALA A 99 0.73 -25.48 22.30
C ALA A 99 -0.11 -25.86 23.52
N THR A 100 -1.43 -25.64 23.47
CA THR A 100 -2.35 -26.18 24.49
C THR A 100 -2.17 -27.69 24.58
N LYS A 101 -2.17 -28.40 23.44
CA LYS A 101 -1.92 -29.86 23.40
C LYS A 101 -0.55 -30.26 23.97
N ILE A 102 0.49 -29.45 23.74
CA ILE A 102 1.82 -29.70 24.31
C ILE A 102 1.79 -29.54 25.83
N MET A 103 1.11 -28.52 26.35
CA MET A 103 0.96 -28.30 27.79
C MET A 103 0.13 -29.42 28.44
N ASP A 104 -0.97 -29.84 27.82
CA ASP A 104 -1.77 -30.98 28.29
C ASP A 104 -0.93 -32.26 28.36
N SER A 105 -0.09 -32.50 27.35
CA SER A 105 0.84 -33.65 27.35
C SER A 105 1.90 -33.55 28.45
N ALA A 106 2.36 -32.34 28.76
CA ALA A 106 3.31 -32.11 29.86
C ALA A 106 2.63 -32.35 31.23
N GLU A 107 1.36 -31.98 31.38
CA GLU A 107 0.56 -32.26 32.56
C GLU A 107 0.38 -33.77 32.76
N GLU A 108 0.03 -34.51 31.71
CA GLU A 108 -0.08 -35.97 31.74
C GLU A 108 1.25 -36.64 32.16
N ILE A 109 2.40 -36.13 31.69
CA ILE A 109 3.72 -36.61 32.13
C ILE A 109 3.94 -36.37 33.63
N SER A 110 3.54 -35.23 34.17
CA SER A 110 3.66 -34.93 35.61
C SER A 110 2.71 -35.81 36.44
N GLU A 111 1.48 -36.01 35.99
CA GLU A 111 0.55 -36.94 36.64
C GLU A 111 1.12 -38.36 36.70
N LEU A 112 1.68 -38.85 35.58
CA LEU A 112 2.36 -40.14 35.55
C LEU A 112 3.58 -40.20 36.46
N SER A 113 4.34 -39.10 36.59
CA SER A 113 5.49 -39.00 37.50
C SER A 113 5.08 -39.33 38.95
N SER A 114 3.89 -38.90 39.36
CA SER A 114 3.34 -39.15 40.71
C SER A 114 2.95 -40.61 40.97
N THR A 115 2.81 -41.42 39.91
CA THR A 115 2.43 -42.84 40.01
C THR A 115 3.62 -43.79 40.08
N VAL A 116 4.83 -43.29 39.81
CA VAL A 116 6.09 -44.05 39.87
C VAL A 116 6.98 -43.52 40.99
N GLU A 117 7.92 -44.34 41.47
CA GLU A 117 8.85 -43.97 42.54
C GLU A 117 10.31 -43.99 42.07
N GLY A 118 11.17 -43.27 42.80
CA GLY A 118 12.61 -43.25 42.60
C GLY A 118 13.06 -42.33 41.46
N GLU A 119 14.24 -42.60 40.90
CA GLU A 119 14.93 -41.74 39.92
C GLU A 119 14.10 -41.50 38.65
N LEU A 120 13.23 -42.45 38.27
CA LEU A 120 12.33 -42.30 37.13
C LEU A 120 11.27 -41.22 37.36
N ALA A 121 10.72 -41.12 38.58
CA ALA A 121 9.72 -40.12 38.94
C ALA A 121 10.31 -38.71 38.87
N GLU A 122 11.49 -38.51 39.48
CA GLU A 122 12.21 -37.23 39.44
C GLU A 122 12.53 -36.80 38.01
N ARG A 123 12.88 -37.76 37.15
CA ARG A 123 13.23 -37.48 35.76
C ARG A 123 12.01 -37.11 34.91
N LEU A 124 10.87 -37.76 35.11
CA LEU A 124 9.61 -37.39 34.44
C LEU A 124 9.15 -35.99 34.87
N GLU A 125 9.21 -35.70 36.17
CA GLU A 125 8.84 -34.39 36.71
C GLU A 125 9.73 -33.26 36.16
N THR A 126 11.03 -33.53 36.06
CA THR A 126 11.99 -32.58 35.46
C THR A 126 11.67 -32.34 33.98
N ILE A 127 11.31 -33.39 33.23
CA ILE A 127 10.95 -33.25 31.81
C ILE A 127 9.67 -32.42 31.67
N SER A 128 8.63 -32.70 32.46
CA SER A 128 7.38 -31.94 32.45
C SER A 128 7.63 -30.46 32.74
N THR A 129 8.40 -30.16 33.80
CA THR A 129 8.77 -28.79 34.19
C THR A 129 9.49 -28.06 33.05
N ASN A 130 10.44 -28.72 32.38
CA ASN A 130 11.16 -28.12 31.25
C ASN A 130 10.24 -27.82 30.06
N ILE A 131 9.22 -28.65 29.80
CA ILE A 131 8.25 -28.41 28.72
C ILE A 131 7.39 -27.18 29.05
N PHE A 132 6.91 -27.05 30.29
CA PHE A 132 6.16 -25.87 30.73
C PHE A 132 7.00 -24.59 30.60
N GLU A 133 8.25 -24.61 31.06
CA GLU A 133 9.16 -23.45 30.95
C GLU A 133 9.45 -23.08 29.49
N ALA A 134 9.71 -24.07 28.63
CA ALA A 134 9.98 -23.84 27.21
C ALA A 134 8.75 -23.28 26.47
N SER A 135 7.56 -23.72 26.85
CA SER A 135 6.30 -23.30 26.20
C SER A 135 5.88 -21.88 26.59
N SER A 136 6.43 -21.31 27.68
CA SER A 136 6.19 -19.92 28.09
C SER A 136 6.61 -18.88 27.03
N PHE A 137 7.49 -19.22 26.09
CA PHE A 137 7.95 -18.29 25.03
C PHE A 137 6.91 -18.04 23.93
N GLN A 138 5.86 -18.85 23.86
CA GLN A 138 4.84 -18.76 22.81
C GLN A 138 4.03 -17.47 22.89
N ASP A 139 3.74 -16.97 24.10
CA ASP A 139 2.97 -15.74 24.31
C ASP A 139 3.59 -14.54 23.56
N ILE A 140 4.93 -14.44 23.54
CA ILE A 140 5.64 -13.38 22.80
C ILE A 140 5.46 -13.53 21.28
N THR A 141 5.36 -14.77 20.78
CA THR A 141 5.16 -15.03 19.35
C THR A 141 3.73 -14.67 18.93
N GLY A 142 2.72 -15.08 19.70
CA GLY A 142 1.33 -14.69 19.47
C GLY A 142 1.15 -13.18 19.45
N GLN A 143 1.71 -12.47 20.44
CA GLN A 143 1.66 -11.00 20.48
C GLN A 143 2.35 -10.34 19.28
N ARG A 144 3.48 -10.88 18.82
CA ARG A 144 4.19 -10.35 17.64
C ARG A 144 3.37 -10.54 16.37
N VAL A 145 2.77 -11.71 16.16
CA VAL A 145 1.92 -11.96 14.98
C VAL A 145 0.68 -11.07 15.02
N THR A 146 0.01 -10.94 16.17
CA THR A 146 -1.12 -10.01 16.35
C THR A 146 -0.74 -8.57 15.99
N LYS A 147 0.48 -8.12 16.33
CA LYS A 147 0.97 -6.80 15.92
C LYS A 147 1.15 -6.69 14.40
N VAL A 148 1.63 -7.74 13.73
CA VAL A 148 1.73 -7.78 12.27
C VAL A 148 0.34 -7.72 11.63
N VAL A 149 -0.62 -8.51 12.11
CA VAL A 149 -2.03 -8.49 11.67
C VAL A 149 -2.62 -7.09 11.78
N ASN A 150 -2.45 -6.42 12.92
CA ASN A 150 -2.93 -5.05 13.11
C ASN A 150 -2.25 -4.05 12.17
N THR A 151 -0.98 -4.28 11.82
CA THR A 151 -0.27 -3.45 10.85
C THR A 151 -0.82 -3.66 9.44
N LEU A 152 -1.18 -4.89 9.07
CA LEU A 152 -1.84 -5.18 7.80
C LEU A 152 -3.22 -4.51 7.71
N LYS A 153 -4.04 -4.60 8.76
CA LYS A 153 -5.34 -3.90 8.84
C LYS A 153 -5.19 -2.38 8.73
N TYR A 154 -4.13 -1.81 9.31
CA TYR A 154 -3.82 -0.40 9.13
C TYR A 154 -3.42 -0.07 7.68
N LEU A 155 -2.64 -0.94 7.03
CA LEU A 155 -2.25 -0.78 5.64
C LEU A 155 -3.47 -0.85 4.71
N GLU A 156 -4.41 -1.75 4.98
CA GLU A 156 -5.70 -1.88 4.29
C GLU A 156 -6.48 -0.54 4.28
N ASP A 157 -6.65 0.09 5.44
CA ASP A 157 -7.32 1.40 5.58
C ASP A 157 -6.61 2.50 4.77
N LYS A 158 -5.28 2.51 4.78
CA LYS A 158 -4.49 3.49 4.02
C LYS A 158 -4.57 3.28 2.52
N LEU A 159 -4.56 2.04 2.06
CA LEU A 159 -4.73 1.72 0.65
C LEU A 159 -6.14 2.04 0.16
N SER A 160 -7.16 1.78 0.98
CA SER A 160 -8.54 2.20 0.70
C SER A 160 -8.68 3.72 0.60
N THR A 161 -8.10 4.46 1.55
CA THR A 161 -8.06 5.93 1.51
C THR A 161 -7.34 6.44 0.26
N LEU A 162 -6.21 5.83 -0.10
CA LEU A 162 -5.43 6.18 -1.29
C LEU A 162 -6.22 5.92 -2.58
N ALA A 163 -6.90 4.77 -2.68
CA ALA A 163 -7.77 4.44 -3.80
C ALA A 163 -8.86 5.49 -4.01
N HIS A 164 -9.54 5.89 -2.93
CA HIS A 164 -10.54 6.95 -2.97
C HIS A 164 -9.95 8.31 -3.37
N ALA A 165 -8.78 8.68 -2.87
CA ALA A 165 -8.13 9.95 -3.18
C ALA A 165 -7.72 10.07 -4.66
N ILE A 166 -7.32 8.96 -5.29
CA ILE A 166 -6.91 8.90 -6.70
C ILE A 166 -8.12 8.78 -7.64
N GLY A 167 -9.29 8.48 -7.11
CA GLY A 167 -10.48 8.16 -7.91
C GLY A 167 -10.36 6.80 -8.58
N ASP A 168 -9.61 5.87 -7.96
CA ASP A 168 -9.64 4.44 -8.27
C ASP A 168 -10.96 3.83 -7.76
N THR A 169 -12.06 4.37 -8.27
CA THR A 169 -13.44 4.01 -7.97
C THR A 169 -14.05 3.44 -9.25
N ASP A 170 -14.01 2.12 -9.36
CA ASP A 170 -14.69 1.29 -10.37
C ASP A 170 -14.57 1.75 -11.83
N SER A 171 -13.46 1.37 -12.48
CA SER A 171 -13.43 1.22 -13.95
C SER A 171 -12.29 0.38 -14.54
N HIS A 172 -11.61 -0.48 -13.77
CA HIS A 172 -10.57 -1.37 -14.34
C HIS A 172 -10.72 -2.88 -14.09
N ILE A 173 -11.84 -3.36 -13.51
CA ILE A 173 -12.15 -4.81 -13.40
C ILE A 173 -12.56 -5.43 -14.76
N ARG A 174 -12.27 -4.81 -15.91
CA ARG A 174 -12.60 -5.40 -17.23
C ARG A 174 -11.48 -5.41 -18.27
N MET A 175 -10.22 -5.19 -17.88
CA MET A 175 -9.09 -5.37 -18.80
C MET A 175 -7.91 -5.99 -18.06
N GLY A 176 -7.96 -7.30 -17.83
CA GLY A 176 -6.89 -8.01 -17.10
C GLY A 176 -7.15 -9.48 -16.77
N GLU A 177 -8.37 -10.00 -16.94
CA GLU A 177 -8.59 -11.45 -17.02
C GLU A 177 -8.14 -11.96 -18.40
N SER A 178 -6.84 -11.87 -18.69
CA SER A 178 -6.16 -12.55 -19.81
C SER A 178 -4.65 -12.47 -19.60
N ALA A 179 -4.19 -13.08 -18.51
CA ALA A 179 -2.86 -13.66 -18.44
C ALA A 179 -2.98 -14.86 -17.51
N GLU A 180 -3.27 -15.99 -18.13
CA GLU A 180 -3.06 -17.32 -17.58
C GLU A 180 -1.64 -17.36 -17.01
N THR A 181 -1.52 -17.28 -15.69
CA THR A 181 -0.42 -17.98 -15.03
C THR A 181 -0.80 -19.45 -15.15
N GLU A 182 -0.25 -20.13 -16.15
CA GLU A 182 -0.15 -21.58 -16.16
C GLU A 182 0.44 -22.01 -14.82
N VAL A 183 -0.43 -22.42 -13.90
CA VAL A 183 -0.01 -23.08 -12.68
C VAL A 183 0.50 -24.44 -13.13
N SER A 184 1.83 -24.54 -13.29
CA SER A 184 2.47 -25.84 -13.43
C SER A 184 2.05 -26.67 -12.21
N PRO A 185 1.50 -27.89 -12.37
CA PRO A 185 0.93 -28.67 -11.27
C PRO A 185 1.99 -29.20 -10.27
N ASP A 186 3.22 -28.69 -10.33
CA ASP A 186 4.43 -29.18 -9.66
C ASP A 186 5.19 -28.08 -8.91
N SER A 187 4.61 -26.89 -8.72
CA SER A 187 5.23 -25.89 -7.83
C SER A 187 5.05 -26.32 -6.37
N GLU A 188 6.15 -26.52 -5.65
CA GLU A 188 6.18 -26.89 -4.22
C GLU A 188 5.37 -25.93 -3.33
N ASP A 189 5.12 -24.69 -3.77
CA ASP A 189 4.22 -23.71 -3.13
C ASP A 189 2.76 -24.20 -3.04
N ASN A 190 2.32 -25.07 -3.95
CA ASN A 190 0.97 -25.63 -3.95
C ASN A 190 0.81 -26.81 -2.97
N LEU A 191 1.89 -27.25 -2.31
CA LEU A 191 1.87 -28.32 -1.30
C LEU A 191 1.80 -27.75 0.13
N LEU A 192 1.94 -26.43 0.30
CA LEU A 192 1.84 -25.76 1.59
C LEU A 192 0.40 -25.35 1.87
N HIS A 193 -0.47 -26.35 2.05
CA HIS A 193 -1.79 -26.10 2.61
C HIS A 193 -1.59 -25.78 4.10
N GLY A 194 -1.53 -24.49 4.42
CA GLY A 194 -1.59 -24.02 5.79
C GLY A 194 -2.89 -24.48 6.49
N PRO A 195 -3.00 -24.31 7.82
CA PRO A 195 -4.21 -24.68 8.55
C PRO A 195 -5.45 -24.12 7.85
N GLN A 196 -6.37 -25.00 7.50
CA GLN A 196 -7.53 -24.62 6.69
C GLN A 196 -8.41 -23.65 7.46
N CYS A 197 -8.76 -22.53 6.81
CA CYS A 197 -9.72 -21.60 7.34
C CYS A 197 -11.09 -22.30 7.46
N GLN A 198 -11.71 -22.33 8.64
CA GLN A 198 -12.98 -23.04 8.90
C GLN A 198 -14.14 -22.63 7.96
N VAL A 199 -14.03 -21.49 7.27
CA VAL A 199 -15.06 -20.99 6.32
C VAL A 199 -14.87 -21.55 4.91
N THR A 200 -13.69 -22.08 4.57
CA THR A 200 -13.36 -22.64 3.24
C THR A 200 -12.74 -24.03 3.31
N GLY A 201 -12.64 -24.63 4.49
CA GLY A 201 -12.26 -26.03 4.65
C GLY A 201 -13.40 -26.91 4.15
N ASN A 202 -13.09 -27.86 3.27
CA ASN A 202 -14.04 -28.92 2.96
C ASN A 202 -14.40 -29.61 4.28
N ASP A 203 -15.68 -29.65 4.61
CA ASP A 203 -16.14 -30.33 5.82
C ASP A 203 -15.74 -31.81 5.72
N GLN A 204 -15.15 -32.37 6.77
CA GLN A 204 -14.66 -33.75 6.75
C GLN A 204 -15.82 -34.73 6.47
N ASP A 205 -17.02 -34.36 6.89
CA ASP A 205 -18.26 -35.07 6.62
C ASP A 205 -18.60 -35.10 5.11
N ASP A 206 -18.31 -34.02 4.37
CA ASP A 206 -18.51 -33.95 2.92
C ASP A 206 -17.48 -34.79 2.17
N ILE A 207 -16.23 -34.83 2.65
CA ILE A 207 -15.17 -35.68 2.08
C ILE A 207 -15.51 -37.16 2.28
N ASP A 208 -15.96 -37.53 3.48
CA ASP A 208 -16.34 -38.90 3.81
C ASP A 208 -17.57 -39.35 2.99
N ALA A 209 -18.54 -38.45 2.76
CA ALA A 209 -19.68 -38.71 1.89
C ALA A 209 -19.28 -38.89 0.41
N LEU A 210 -18.32 -38.11 -0.07
CA LEU A 210 -17.78 -38.23 -1.43
C LEU A 210 -17.05 -39.57 -1.61
N LEU A 211 -16.22 -39.96 -0.64
CA LEU A 211 -15.48 -41.23 -0.68
C LEU A 211 -16.41 -42.45 -0.56
N ALA A 212 -17.46 -42.37 0.25
CA ALA A 212 -18.47 -43.43 0.34
C ALA A 212 -19.31 -43.60 -0.95
N SER A 213 -19.31 -42.63 -1.85
CA SER A 213 -20.00 -42.71 -3.14
C SER A 213 -19.21 -43.44 -4.24
N PHE A 214 -17.94 -43.77 -3.98
CA PHE A 214 -17.06 -44.49 -4.91
C PHE A 214 -16.94 -46.01 -4.62
N ASP A 215 -17.52 -46.49 -3.52
CA ASP A 215 -17.72 -47.91 -3.19
C ASP A 215 -19.14 -48.39 -3.55
#